data_AF-A0ABC9NYT3-F1
#
_entry.id   AF-A0ABC9NYT3-F1
#
_cell.length_a   1.000
_cell.length_b   1.000
_cell.length_c   1.000
_cell.angle_alpha   90.00
_cell.angle_beta   90.00
_cell.angle_gamma   90.00
#
_symmetry.space_group_name_H-M   'P 1'
#
loop_
_entity.id
_entity.type
_entity.pdbx_description
1 polymer ?
#
loop_
_entity_poly.entity_id
_entity_poly.type
_entity_poly.pdbx_seq_one_letter_code
_entity_poly.pdbx_strand_id
1 'polypeptide(L)'
;MLPFHGKYPKLDPKSCVMPGAELAGDVELKEYASIWQNCALRGDVNKIVVGRYSNVQDNSVLHVDDDRACILGDYVTIGHGAIVHASTIEDNVLVGMGAVVLSGCHIGSGSIIAAGAVIKENTVIPPNSLVVGIPARIARTDETQIERIHNQALKYKHLWTVEYGMLPDAGGEEYDKNAKIV
;
A
#
# COMPACT_ATOMS: atom_id res chain seq x y z
N MET A 1 10.47 12.46 -9.29
CA MET A 1 11.30 12.09 -8.13
C MET A 1 12.10 13.29 -7.68
N LEU A 2 12.10 13.60 -6.39
CA LEU A 2 12.73 14.80 -5.82
C LEU A 2 13.63 14.42 -4.62
N PRO A 3 14.86 14.93 -4.54
CA PRO A 3 15.68 14.74 -3.35
C PRO A 3 15.21 15.65 -2.19
N PHE A 4 15.48 15.22 -0.96
CA PHE A 4 15.31 16.04 0.25
C PHE A 4 16.46 15.78 1.22
N HIS A 5 17.17 16.83 1.64
CA HIS A 5 18.38 16.74 2.50
C HIS A 5 19.38 15.64 2.11
N GLY A 6 19.64 15.49 0.80
CA GLY A 6 20.58 14.49 0.28
C GLY A 6 20.06 13.05 0.21
N LYS A 7 18.81 12.81 0.62
CA LYS A 7 18.13 11.53 0.45
C LYS A 7 17.37 11.52 -0.88
N TYR A 8 17.46 10.38 -1.56
CA TYR A 8 16.81 10.11 -2.84
C TYR A 8 15.93 8.87 -2.69
N PRO A 9 14.79 8.80 -3.40
CA PRO A 9 14.02 7.57 -3.48
C PRO A 9 14.88 6.40 -3.96
N LYS A 10 14.81 5.27 -3.26
CA LYS A 10 15.51 4.02 -3.56
C LYS A 10 14.51 3.04 -4.14
N LEU A 11 14.67 2.73 -5.42
CA LEU A 11 13.75 1.86 -6.14
C LEU A 11 14.45 0.54 -6.44
N ASP A 12 13.83 -0.58 -6.09
CA ASP A 12 14.25 -1.88 -6.58
C ASP A 12 14.17 -1.91 -8.13
N PRO A 13 15.13 -2.52 -8.85
CA PRO A 13 15.09 -2.62 -10.31
C PRO A 13 13.83 -3.29 -10.88
N LYS A 14 13.13 -4.11 -10.08
CA LYS A 14 11.86 -4.74 -10.43
C LYS A 14 10.64 -4.08 -9.78
N SER A 15 10.77 -2.84 -9.31
CA SER A 15 9.64 -1.99 -8.93
C SER A 15 9.15 -1.16 -10.11
N CYS A 16 7.93 -0.62 -10.00
CA CYS A 16 7.32 0.20 -11.04
C CYS A 16 6.83 1.54 -10.47
N VAL A 17 7.09 2.63 -11.19
CA VAL A 17 6.55 3.97 -10.89
C VAL A 17 5.88 4.49 -12.16
N MET A 18 4.56 4.64 -12.12
CA MET A 18 3.77 5.10 -13.25
C MET A 18 3.95 6.60 -13.51
N PRO A 19 3.72 7.07 -14.75
CA PRO A 19 3.77 8.49 -15.07
C PRO A 19 2.88 9.34 -14.15
N GLY A 20 3.41 10.49 -13.72
CA GLY A 20 2.73 11.43 -12.84
C GLY A 20 2.90 11.15 -11.34
N ALA A 21 3.38 9.97 -10.93
CA ALA A 21 3.70 9.72 -9.53
C ALA A 21 4.90 10.54 -9.05
N GLU A 22 4.79 11.13 -7.87
CA GLU A 22 5.81 11.97 -7.26
C GLU A 22 6.33 11.35 -5.95
N LEU A 23 7.61 10.95 -5.97
CA LEU A 23 8.33 10.41 -4.81
C LEU A 23 9.39 11.42 -4.38
N ALA A 24 9.40 11.79 -3.09
CA ALA A 24 10.33 12.76 -2.54
C ALA A 24 11.03 12.26 -1.27
N GLY A 25 12.35 12.45 -1.16
CA GLY A 25 13.13 12.13 0.03
C GLY A 25 13.39 10.63 0.25
N ASP A 26 13.28 10.17 1.49
CA ASP A 26 13.54 8.81 1.98
C ASP A 26 12.37 7.86 1.70
N VAL A 27 12.15 7.58 0.42
CA VAL A 27 11.16 6.60 -0.04
C VAL A 27 11.88 5.36 -0.53
N GLU A 28 11.48 4.18 -0.06
CA GLU A 28 12.01 2.91 -0.52
C GLU A 28 10.89 2.04 -1.12
N LEU A 29 11.09 1.61 -2.37
CA LEU A 29 10.24 0.61 -3.02
C LEU A 29 10.98 -0.72 -3.11
N LYS A 30 10.36 -1.79 -2.61
CA LYS A 30 10.90 -3.15 -2.71
C LYS A 30 10.53 -3.82 -4.05
N GLU A 31 11.08 -5.01 -4.27
CA GLU A 31 10.84 -5.83 -5.46
C GLU A 31 9.33 -5.97 -5.76
N TYR A 32 8.94 -5.73 -7.01
CA TYR A 32 7.56 -5.76 -7.50
C TYR A 32 6.58 -4.74 -6.90
N ALA A 33 7.04 -3.84 -6.04
CA ALA A 33 6.20 -2.73 -5.59
C ALA A 33 5.80 -1.84 -6.79
N SER A 34 4.58 -1.32 -6.78
CA SER A 34 4.08 -0.45 -7.86
C SER A 34 3.41 0.81 -7.34
N ILE A 35 3.82 1.96 -7.85
CA ILE A 35 3.21 3.27 -7.55
C ILE A 35 2.48 3.74 -8.80
N TRP A 36 1.19 4.00 -8.67
CA TRP A 36 0.30 4.32 -9.78
C TRP A 36 0.16 5.83 -9.98
N GLN A 37 -0.61 6.20 -10.99
CA GLN A 37 -0.64 7.55 -11.55
C GLN A 37 -0.96 8.59 -10.47
N ASN A 38 -0.24 9.71 -10.50
CA ASN A 38 -0.48 10.87 -9.65
C ASN A 38 -0.46 10.59 -8.13
N CYS A 39 0.18 9.51 -7.68
CA CYS A 39 0.43 9.30 -6.25
C CYS A 39 1.47 10.31 -5.74
N ALA A 40 1.32 10.73 -4.48
CA ALA A 40 2.32 11.52 -3.78
C ALA A 40 2.88 10.73 -2.60
N LEU A 41 4.16 10.36 -2.66
CA LEU A 41 4.91 9.71 -1.59
C LEU A 41 6.01 10.67 -1.13
N ARG A 42 5.81 11.32 0.01
CA ARG A 42 6.76 12.32 0.53
C ARG A 42 7.38 11.84 1.84
N GLY A 43 8.59 11.30 1.76
CA GLY A 43 9.39 10.85 2.89
C GLY A 43 10.46 11.88 3.26
N ASP A 44 10.07 13.10 3.58
CA ASP A 44 11.00 14.19 3.88
C ASP A 44 11.46 14.16 5.35
N VAL A 45 10.53 14.30 6.31
CA VAL A 45 10.83 14.33 7.76
C VAL A 45 11.15 12.95 8.32
N ASN A 46 10.65 11.90 7.69
CA ASN A 46 10.88 10.49 8.05
C ASN A 46 10.75 9.61 6.80
N LYS A 47 10.89 8.28 6.95
CA LYS A 47 10.92 7.36 5.80
C LYS A 47 9.56 6.77 5.43
N ILE A 48 9.40 6.50 4.15
CA ILE A 48 8.32 5.66 3.59
C ILE A 48 8.93 4.37 3.06
N VAL A 49 8.36 3.23 3.43
CA VAL A 49 8.75 1.92 2.87
C VAL A 49 7.52 1.26 2.26
N VAL A 50 7.65 0.81 1.02
CA VAL A 50 6.62 0.02 0.32
C VAL A 50 7.17 -1.38 0.07
N GLY A 51 6.61 -2.37 0.77
CA GLY A 51 7.02 -3.77 0.71
C GLY A 51 6.81 -4.44 -0.66
N ARG A 52 7.25 -5.70 -0.74
CA ARG A 52 7.24 -6.48 -1.98
C ARG A 52 5.83 -6.71 -2.47
N TYR A 53 5.63 -6.66 -3.78
CA TYR A 53 4.31 -6.81 -4.43
C TYR A 53 3.23 -5.79 -3.98
N SER A 54 3.58 -4.85 -3.11
CA SER A 54 2.63 -3.86 -2.60
C SER A 54 2.37 -2.78 -3.65
N ASN A 55 1.13 -2.30 -3.72
CA ASN A 55 0.72 -1.31 -4.70
C ASN A 55 0.09 -0.09 -4.02
N VAL A 56 0.45 1.10 -4.51
CA VAL A 56 -0.15 2.37 -4.13
C VAL A 56 -0.86 2.94 -5.33
N GLN A 57 -2.19 2.89 -5.31
CA GLN A 57 -3.03 3.16 -6.47
C GLN A 57 -3.30 4.66 -6.67
N ASP A 58 -3.85 4.99 -7.83
CA ASP A 58 -3.99 6.33 -8.38
C ASP A 58 -4.42 7.40 -7.37
N ASN A 59 -3.76 8.56 -7.41
CA ASN A 59 -4.03 9.72 -6.55
C ASN A 59 -3.92 9.46 -5.03
N SER A 60 -3.33 8.35 -4.60
CA SER A 60 -3.11 8.10 -3.16
C SER A 60 -1.97 8.94 -2.62
N VAL A 61 -2.04 9.26 -1.33
CA VAL A 61 -1.04 10.08 -0.64
C VAL A 61 -0.47 9.31 0.55
N LEU A 62 0.86 9.16 0.56
CA LEU A 62 1.61 8.62 1.69
C LEU A 62 2.52 9.72 2.23
N HIS A 63 2.43 9.93 3.54
CA HIS A 63 3.25 10.90 4.26
C HIS A 63 3.57 10.39 5.67
N VAL A 64 4.37 11.14 6.40
CA VAL A 64 5.03 10.73 7.64
C VAL A 64 4.90 11.80 8.72
N ASP A 65 5.21 11.43 9.96
CA ASP A 65 5.40 12.36 11.09
C ASP A 65 6.89 12.42 11.45
N ASP A 66 7.26 13.38 12.29
CA ASP A 66 8.64 13.55 12.79
C ASP A 66 9.19 12.26 13.43
N ASP A 67 8.39 11.59 14.28
CA ASP A 67 8.81 10.42 15.06
C ASP A 67 8.35 9.07 14.47
N ARG A 68 7.54 9.08 13.40
CA ARG A 68 6.93 7.87 12.83
C ARG A 68 7.05 7.80 11.31
N ALA A 69 7.62 6.69 10.86
CA ALA A 69 7.66 6.30 9.46
C ALA A 69 6.28 5.83 8.96
N CYS A 70 6.11 5.78 7.64
CA CYS A 70 5.00 5.10 6.99
C CYS A 70 5.52 3.79 6.36
N ILE A 71 5.13 2.66 6.93
CA ILE A 71 5.65 1.35 6.56
C ILE A 71 4.51 0.50 6.02
N LEU A 72 4.59 0.12 4.76
CA LEU A 72 3.74 -0.92 4.18
C LEU A 72 4.53 -2.22 4.11
N GLY A 73 3.96 -3.29 4.64
CA GLY A 73 4.44 -4.66 4.47
C GLY A 73 4.31 -5.15 3.04
N ASP A 74 4.46 -6.46 2.86
CA ASP A 74 4.37 -7.14 1.58
C ASP A 74 2.90 -7.41 1.21
N TYR A 75 2.59 -7.45 -0.09
CA TYR A 75 1.24 -7.72 -0.61
C TYR A 75 0.16 -6.76 -0.09
N VAL A 76 0.54 -5.53 0.25
CA VAL A 76 -0.36 -4.47 0.68
C VAL A 76 -0.95 -3.79 -0.55
N THR A 77 -2.26 -3.56 -0.52
CA THR A 77 -2.97 -2.77 -1.54
C THR A 77 -3.47 -1.49 -0.91
N ILE A 78 -2.92 -0.34 -1.32
CA ILE A 78 -3.45 0.98 -1.00
C ILE A 78 -4.32 1.44 -2.17
N GLY A 79 -5.63 1.44 -1.96
CA GLY A 79 -6.64 1.71 -2.96
C GLY A 79 -6.67 3.18 -3.42
N HIS A 80 -7.22 3.42 -4.62
CA HIS A 80 -7.23 4.74 -5.25
C HIS A 80 -7.66 5.87 -4.31
N GLY A 81 -6.93 6.99 -4.30
CA GLY A 81 -7.23 8.17 -3.50
C GLY A 81 -7.18 7.96 -1.98
N ALA A 82 -6.61 6.85 -1.50
CA ALA A 82 -6.43 6.64 -0.07
C ALA A 82 -5.30 7.52 0.49
N ILE A 83 -5.39 7.85 1.77
CA ILE A 83 -4.37 8.61 2.50
C ILE A 83 -3.84 7.74 3.62
N VAL A 84 -2.53 7.52 3.65
CA VAL A 84 -1.86 6.79 4.74
C VAL A 84 -0.79 7.68 5.34
N HIS A 85 -0.94 8.00 6.62
CA HIS A 85 -0.05 8.90 7.34
C HIS A 85 0.65 8.16 8.47
N ALA A 86 1.98 8.17 8.48
CA ALA A 86 2.83 7.78 9.62
C ALA A 86 2.40 6.50 10.36
N SER A 87 2.06 5.46 9.59
CA SER A 87 1.42 4.22 10.10
C SER A 87 2.18 2.98 9.67
N THR A 88 2.00 1.90 10.45
CA THR A 88 2.48 0.56 10.08
C THR A 88 1.31 -0.26 9.57
N ILE A 89 1.41 -0.71 8.33
CA ILE A 89 0.47 -1.60 7.67
C ILE A 89 1.20 -2.93 7.48
N GLU A 90 0.76 -4.00 8.14
CA GLU A 90 1.37 -5.33 8.01
C GLU A 90 1.05 -5.97 6.65
N ASP A 91 1.57 -7.17 6.43
CA ASP A 91 1.46 -7.90 5.17
C ASP A 91 0.01 -8.25 4.83
N ASN A 92 -0.30 -8.36 3.53
CA ASN A 92 -1.61 -8.76 3.05
C ASN A 92 -2.75 -7.92 3.64
N VAL A 93 -2.60 -6.60 3.63
CA VAL A 93 -3.65 -5.64 4.01
C VAL A 93 -4.20 -4.94 2.78
N LEU A 94 -5.52 -4.79 2.73
CA LEU A 94 -6.19 -3.97 1.73
C LEU A 94 -6.73 -2.70 2.39
N VAL A 95 -6.15 -1.55 2.06
CA VAL A 95 -6.71 -0.24 2.37
C VAL A 95 -7.59 0.17 1.20
N GLY A 96 -8.90 0.24 1.42
CA GLY A 96 -9.88 0.53 0.37
C GLY A 96 -9.73 1.95 -0.20
N MET A 97 -10.23 2.14 -1.42
CA MET A 97 -10.20 3.43 -2.09
C MET A 97 -10.80 4.56 -1.21
N GLY A 98 -10.16 5.72 -1.21
CA GLY A 98 -10.58 6.89 -0.43
C GLY A 98 -10.54 6.72 1.09
N ALA A 99 -10.02 5.60 1.62
CA ALA A 99 -9.86 5.44 3.06
C ALA A 99 -8.72 6.35 3.58
N VAL A 100 -8.84 6.75 4.85
CA VAL A 100 -7.84 7.57 5.53
C VAL A 100 -7.32 6.82 6.76
N VAL A 101 -6.01 6.61 6.82
CA VAL A 101 -5.31 6.02 7.96
C VAL A 101 -4.42 7.09 8.60
N LEU A 102 -4.81 7.55 9.78
CA LEU A 102 -4.10 8.62 10.49
C LEU A 102 -2.87 8.10 11.24
N SER A 103 -2.04 9.03 11.71
CA SER A 103 -0.76 8.75 12.36
C SER A 103 -0.78 7.72 13.48
N GLY A 104 0.27 6.91 13.57
CA GLY A 104 0.47 5.94 14.64
C GLY A 104 -0.44 4.71 14.56
N CYS A 105 -1.22 4.54 13.49
CA CYS A 105 -2.01 3.33 13.35
C CYS A 105 -1.14 2.10 13.09
N HIS A 106 -1.60 0.97 13.61
CA HIS A 106 -1.04 -0.35 13.33
C HIS A 106 -2.16 -1.23 12.77
N ILE A 107 -2.05 -1.62 11.50
CA ILE A 107 -3.06 -2.44 10.83
C ILE A 107 -2.53 -3.86 10.65
N GLY A 108 -3.11 -4.82 11.37
CA GLY A 108 -2.67 -6.20 11.39
C GLY A 108 -2.94 -6.96 10.09
N SER A 109 -2.11 -7.97 9.81
CA SER A 109 -2.14 -8.75 8.57
C SER A 109 -3.51 -9.34 8.23
N GLY A 110 -3.81 -9.47 6.94
CA GLY A 110 -5.08 -10.03 6.47
C GLY A 110 -6.29 -9.11 6.68
N SER A 111 -6.08 -7.86 7.10
CA SER A 111 -7.17 -6.90 7.35
C SER A 111 -7.60 -6.14 6.09
N ILE A 112 -8.85 -5.71 6.09
CA ILE A 112 -9.45 -4.85 5.08
C ILE A 112 -9.98 -3.58 5.75
N ILE A 113 -9.46 -2.43 5.33
CA ILE A 113 -10.06 -1.14 5.62
C ILE A 113 -11.02 -0.84 4.47
N ALA A 114 -12.31 -0.75 4.74
CA ALA A 114 -13.29 -0.52 3.68
C ALA A 114 -13.13 0.87 3.04
N ALA A 115 -13.62 0.99 1.80
CA ALA A 115 -13.61 2.24 1.07
C ALA A 115 -14.20 3.40 1.89
N GLY A 116 -13.52 4.54 1.88
CA GLY A 116 -13.91 5.74 2.61
C GLY A 116 -13.88 5.65 4.14
N ALA A 117 -13.38 4.57 4.73
CA ALA A 117 -13.27 4.47 6.19
C ALA A 117 -12.15 5.38 6.72
N VAL A 118 -12.32 5.91 7.95
CA VAL A 118 -11.33 6.79 8.60
C VAL A 118 -10.86 6.16 9.90
N ILE A 119 -9.62 5.67 9.90
CA ILE A 119 -8.94 5.10 11.08
C ILE A 119 -8.36 6.25 11.90
N LYS A 120 -8.75 6.34 13.18
CA LYS A 120 -8.26 7.40 14.08
C LYS A 120 -6.81 7.16 14.46
N GLU A 121 -6.09 8.22 14.82
CA GLU A 121 -4.70 8.16 15.28
C GLU A 121 -4.49 7.10 16.38
N ASN A 122 -3.33 6.45 16.35
CA ASN A 122 -2.90 5.43 17.31
C ASN A 122 -3.84 4.21 17.42
N THR A 123 -4.74 4.01 16.46
CA THR A 123 -5.63 2.84 16.48
C THR A 123 -4.85 1.59 16.09
N VAL A 124 -4.98 0.54 16.90
CA VAL A 124 -4.50 -0.81 16.58
C VAL A 124 -5.67 -1.63 16.04
N ILE A 125 -5.56 -2.08 14.79
CA ILE A 125 -6.51 -3.00 14.17
C ILE A 125 -5.93 -4.42 14.25
N PRO A 126 -6.59 -5.37 14.94
CA PRO A 126 -6.15 -6.76 14.99
C PRO A 126 -6.13 -7.40 13.59
N PRO A 127 -5.30 -8.45 13.38
CA PRO A 127 -5.30 -9.21 12.13
C PRO A 127 -6.69 -9.68 11.70
N ASN A 128 -6.84 -9.93 10.38
CA ASN A 128 -8.04 -10.49 9.77
C ASN A 128 -9.32 -9.65 9.97
N SER A 129 -9.18 -8.35 10.27
CA SER A 129 -10.33 -7.48 10.56
C SER A 129 -10.91 -6.86 9.29
N LEU A 130 -12.23 -6.80 9.18
CA LEU A 130 -12.91 -5.87 8.29
C LEU A 130 -13.30 -4.62 9.08
N VAL A 131 -12.81 -3.46 8.68
CA VAL A 131 -13.01 -2.18 9.36
C VAL A 131 -13.77 -1.22 8.47
N VAL A 132 -14.83 -0.58 8.98
CA VAL A 132 -15.75 0.24 8.16
C VAL A 132 -16.05 1.59 8.79
N GLY A 133 -16.36 2.59 7.93
CA GLY A 133 -16.96 3.91 8.17
C GLY A 133 -16.15 4.96 8.94
N ILE A 134 -16.85 5.97 9.48
CA ILE A 134 -16.27 7.22 10.01
C ILE A 134 -16.97 7.59 11.34
N PRO A 135 -16.25 7.58 12.49
CA PRO A 135 -14.94 6.96 12.67
C PRO A 135 -15.03 5.45 12.42
N ALA A 136 -13.94 4.85 11.98
CA ALA A 136 -13.92 3.46 11.62
C ALA A 136 -14.07 2.54 12.83
N ARG A 137 -14.73 1.39 12.63
CA ARG A 137 -14.93 0.34 13.63
C ARG A 137 -14.81 -1.03 12.99
N ILE A 138 -14.34 -2.01 13.76
CA ILE A 138 -14.26 -3.41 13.33
C ILE A 138 -15.69 -3.94 13.19
N ALA A 139 -16.06 -4.33 11.97
CA ALA A 139 -17.37 -4.90 11.66
C ALA A 139 -17.40 -6.40 11.90
N ARG A 140 -16.31 -7.10 11.54
CA ARG A 140 -16.11 -8.53 11.74
C ARG A 140 -14.63 -8.89 11.61
N THR A 141 -14.29 -10.13 11.98
CA THR A 141 -13.00 -10.76 11.72
C THR A 141 -13.24 -11.98 10.84
N ASP A 142 -12.40 -12.18 9.83
CA ASP A 142 -12.53 -13.24 8.83
C ASP A 142 -11.13 -13.64 8.32
N GLU A 143 -10.63 -14.80 8.73
CA GLU A 143 -9.29 -15.27 8.35
C GLU A 143 -9.22 -15.71 6.88
N THR A 144 -10.36 -16.02 6.26
CA THR A 144 -10.41 -16.53 4.89
C THR A 144 -10.14 -15.45 3.85
N GLN A 145 -10.21 -14.18 4.24
CA GLN A 145 -10.03 -13.06 3.30
C GLN A 145 -8.56 -12.82 2.90
N ILE A 146 -7.58 -13.38 3.62
CA ILE A 146 -6.15 -13.15 3.37
C ILE A 146 -5.73 -13.61 1.96
N GLU A 147 -6.23 -14.75 1.49
CA GLU A 147 -5.95 -15.27 0.14
C GLU A 147 -6.44 -14.30 -0.95
N ARG A 148 -7.63 -13.70 -0.73
CA ARG A 148 -8.18 -12.70 -1.65
C ARG A 148 -7.33 -11.43 -1.67
N ILE A 149 -6.85 -10.97 -0.51
CA ILE A 149 -5.99 -9.77 -0.42
C ILE A 149 -4.65 -10.03 -1.10
N HIS A 150 -4.04 -11.18 -0.83
CA HIS A 150 -2.79 -11.60 -1.44
C HIS A 150 -2.89 -11.62 -2.97
N ASN A 151 -3.91 -12.32 -3.50
CA ASN A 151 -4.12 -12.39 -4.95
C ASN A 151 -4.46 -11.02 -5.56
N GLN A 152 -5.11 -10.13 -4.81
CA GLN A 152 -5.35 -8.76 -5.24
C GLN A 152 -4.04 -7.96 -5.40
N ALA A 153 -3.04 -8.16 -4.56
CA ALA A 153 -1.71 -7.56 -4.74
C ALA A 153 -0.98 -8.14 -5.96
N LEU A 154 -1.02 -9.47 -6.13
CA LEU A 154 -0.43 -10.14 -7.30
C LEU A 154 -1.07 -9.69 -8.61
N LYS A 155 -2.39 -9.42 -8.62
CA LYS A 155 -3.08 -8.83 -9.76
C LYS A 155 -2.43 -7.52 -10.20
N TYR A 156 -2.07 -6.67 -9.26
CA TYR A 156 -1.45 -5.38 -9.56
C TYR A 156 -0.05 -5.53 -10.12
N LYS A 157 0.75 -6.49 -9.61
CA LYS A 157 2.01 -6.89 -10.24
C LYS A 157 1.78 -7.35 -11.68
N HIS A 158 0.86 -8.30 -11.89
CA HIS A 158 0.52 -8.85 -13.21
C HIS A 158 0.11 -7.76 -14.20
N LEU A 159 -0.70 -6.78 -13.77
CA LEU A 159 -1.12 -5.67 -14.62
C LEU A 159 0.08 -4.92 -15.18
N TRP A 160 0.99 -4.40 -14.34
CA TRP A 160 2.10 -3.57 -14.85
C TRP A 160 3.18 -4.41 -15.56
N THR A 161 3.44 -5.63 -15.10
CA THR A 161 4.48 -6.48 -15.69
C THR A 161 4.04 -7.05 -17.04
N VAL A 162 2.88 -7.69 -17.09
CA VAL A 162 2.41 -8.48 -18.24
C VAL A 162 1.45 -7.69 -19.11
N GLU A 163 0.37 -7.13 -18.54
CA GLU A 163 -0.70 -6.50 -19.35
C GLU A 163 -0.26 -5.14 -19.93
N TYR A 164 0.48 -4.33 -19.17
CA TYR A 164 1.16 -3.13 -19.68
C TYR A 164 2.50 -3.46 -20.37
N GLY A 165 2.98 -4.70 -20.26
CA GLY A 165 4.19 -5.17 -20.92
C GLY A 165 5.49 -4.51 -20.46
N MET A 166 5.52 -3.92 -19.26
CA MET A 166 6.70 -3.18 -18.79
C MET A 166 7.83 -4.10 -18.30
N LEU A 167 7.49 -5.33 -17.87
CA LEU A 167 8.46 -6.35 -17.48
C LEU A 167 7.84 -7.75 -17.61
N PRO A 168 7.57 -8.26 -18.83
CA PRO A 168 6.83 -9.51 -19.02
C PRO A 168 7.46 -10.73 -18.35
N ASP A 169 8.80 -10.79 -18.32
CA ASP A 169 9.58 -11.88 -17.72
C ASP A 169 10.02 -11.56 -16.28
N ALA A 170 9.19 -10.83 -15.53
CA ALA A 170 9.49 -10.37 -14.17
C ALA A 170 9.86 -11.51 -13.20
N GLY A 171 9.30 -12.71 -13.40
CA GLY A 171 9.37 -13.82 -12.44
C GLY A 171 8.54 -13.54 -11.18
N GLY A 172 8.85 -14.22 -10.08
CA GLY A 172 8.14 -14.07 -8.81
C GLY A 172 6.77 -14.74 -8.81
N GLU A 173 5.93 -14.37 -7.85
CA GLU A 173 4.58 -14.92 -7.73
C GLU A 173 3.63 -14.39 -8.83
N GLU A 174 2.66 -15.21 -9.19
CA GLU A 174 1.75 -14.98 -10.31
C GLU A 174 0.31 -14.81 -9.84
N TYR A 175 -0.40 -13.89 -10.49
CA TYR A 175 -1.82 -13.67 -10.24
C TYR A 175 -2.65 -14.86 -10.70
N ASP A 176 -3.44 -15.43 -9.78
CA ASP A 176 -4.44 -16.44 -10.13
C ASP A 176 -5.73 -15.75 -10.63
N LYS A 177 -5.97 -15.87 -11.95
CA LYS A 177 -7.17 -15.35 -12.62
C LYS A 177 -8.46 -16.09 -12.23
N ASN A 178 -8.35 -17.30 -11.69
CA ASN A 178 -9.49 -18.16 -11.31
C ASN A 178 -9.85 -18.05 -9.83
N ALA A 179 -8.99 -17.46 -9.01
CA ALA A 179 -9.31 -17.18 -7.63
C ALA A 179 -10.53 -16.24 -7.58
N LYS A 180 -11.60 -16.72 -6.93
CA LYS A 180 -12.87 -15.99 -6.82
C LYS A 180 -12.66 -14.74 -5.97
N ILE A 181 -12.43 -13.59 -6.61
CA ILE A 181 -12.54 -12.29 -5.96
C ILE A 181 -14.02 -11.94 -5.92
N VAL A 182 -14.75 -12.47 -4.92
CA VAL A 182 -16.13 -12.03 -4.62
C VAL A 182 -16.08 -10.82 -3.70
#